data_AF-A0A0S2ERV3-F1
#
_entry.id   AF-A0A0S2ERV3-F1
#
_cell.length_a   1.000
_cell.length_b   1.000
_cell.length_c   1.000
_cell.angle_alpha   90.00
_cell.angle_beta   90.00
_cell.angle_gamma   90.00
#
_symmetry.space_group_name_H-M   'P 1'
#
loop_
_entity.id
_entity.type
_entity.pdbx_description
1 polymer ?
#
loop_
_entity_poly.entity_id
_entity_poly.type
_entity_poly.pdbx_seq_one_letter_code
_entity_poly.pdbx_strand_id
1 'polypeptide(L)'
;MIATALIFLLGALTATLIALLFVPLVWRRAQRLARRAFDATIPTSVNEIRAEMDLVRATSAFSLRREERRSADLREQAARERGEAGRVILENGHLLARRKELEETLAERDRRIEQIEERLGAVVAERDELVQARQELRGRLQARADELEAFTLRHRALKERAEEQRQRITLADGRIAQLEDMLRLARTPAPKPDARVADTGRPKPEIAITPPPVRAEGTDPRRSGNERLRAVLKSQPGTGEPETPAPADGNENAEIRERMSDIAARVIQKEIEAEGAQSPLRALIETPEPPRPNGGLSLAQRVRALLADAPTPPGDGPQTEAPTESEAETPAPAAPPIPASSAERPSPGAAKRNGGGRSRPKSRR
;
A
#
# COMPACT_ATOMS: atom_id res chain seq x y z
N MET A 1 -112.65 11.97 79.91
CA MET A 1 -111.30 11.91 80.51
C MET A 1 -110.90 10.51 80.94
N ILE A 2 -111.54 9.88 81.94
CA ILE A 2 -111.16 8.51 82.36
C ILE A 2 -111.44 7.46 81.25
N ALA A 3 -112.64 7.47 80.65
CA ALA A 3 -112.98 6.52 79.56
C ALA A 3 -112.02 6.59 78.36
N THR A 4 -111.66 7.80 77.94
CA THR A 4 -110.67 8.04 76.86
C THR A 4 -109.27 7.55 77.24
N ALA A 5 -108.87 7.72 78.51
CA ALA A 5 -107.60 7.19 79.01
C ALA A 5 -107.59 5.65 79.05
N LEU A 6 -108.69 5.00 79.47
CA LEU A 6 -108.82 3.54 79.48
C LEU A 6 -108.79 2.93 78.08
N ILE A 7 -109.46 3.54 77.10
CA ILE A 7 -109.42 3.11 75.69
C ILE A 7 -107.99 3.24 75.14
N PHE A 8 -107.30 4.34 75.45
CA PHE A 8 -105.88 4.53 75.06
C PHE A 8 -104.96 3.49 75.71
N LEU A 9 -105.14 3.21 77.01
CA LEU A 9 -104.34 2.22 77.75
C LEU A 9 -104.57 0.80 77.21
N LEU A 10 -105.81 0.44 76.88
CA LEU A 10 -106.16 -0.83 76.24
C LEU A 10 -105.59 -0.93 74.83
N GLY A 11 -105.62 0.16 74.05
CA GLY A 11 -104.97 0.25 72.74
C GLY A 11 -103.45 0.09 72.82
N ALA A 12 -102.81 0.72 73.80
CA ALA A 12 -101.38 0.57 74.04
C ALA A 12 -101.01 -0.85 74.50
N LEU A 13 -101.81 -1.47 75.39
CA LEU A 13 -101.60 -2.83 75.86
C LEU A 13 -101.76 -3.86 74.73
N THR A 14 -102.78 -3.70 73.89
CA THR A 14 -103.00 -4.57 72.72
C THR A 14 -101.94 -4.37 71.65
N ALA A 15 -101.49 -3.13 71.38
CA ALA A 15 -100.38 -2.87 70.47
C ALA A 15 -99.05 -3.46 70.96
N THR A 16 -98.74 -3.35 72.27
CA THR A 16 -97.55 -3.99 72.86
C THR A 16 -97.66 -5.51 72.88
N LEU A 17 -98.83 -6.09 73.12
CA LEU A 17 -99.07 -7.54 73.03
C LEU A 17 -98.84 -8.05 71.60
N ILE A 18 -99.36 -7.33 70.60
CA ILE A 18 -99.13 -7.64 69.17
C ILE A 18 -97.63 -7.50 68.82
N ALA A 19 -96.96 -6.45 69.28
CA ALA A 19 -95.53 -6.28 69.07
C ALA A 19 -94.72 -7.45 69.69
N LEU A 20 -95.04 -7.85 70.93
CA LEU A 20 -94.42 -8.99 71.60
C LEU A 20 -94.62 -10.31 70.85
N LEU A 21 -95.77 -10.48 70.17
CA LEU A 21 -96.06 -11.63 69.32
C LEU A 21 -95.19 -11.66 68.05
N PHE A 22 -94.88 -10.49 67.47
CA PHE A 22 -94.05 -10.38 66.27
C PHE A 22 -92.53 -10.42 66.52
N VAL A 23 -92.04 -9.98 67.69
CA VAL A 23 -90.62 -10.05 68.08
C VAL A 23 -89.99 -11.44 67.85
N PRO A 24 -90.55 -12.57 68.33
CA PRO A 24 -89.97 -13.90 68.10
C PRO A 24 -90.02 -14.32 66.62
N LEU A 25 -90.96 -13.80 65.82
CA LEU A 25 -91.03 -14.05 64.37
C LEU A 25 -89.86 -13.37 63.65
N VAL A 26 -89.61 -12.09 63.95
CA VAL A 26 -88.51 -11.31 63.35
C VAL A 26 -87.15 -11.87 63.78
N TRP A 27 -86.98 -12.15 65.08
CA TRP A 27 -85.74 -12.74 65.62
C TRP A 27 -85.40 -14.09 64.98
N ARG A 28 -86.38 -14.99 64.84
CA ARG A 28 -86.23 -16.29 64.14
C ARG A 28 -85.93 -16.14 62.65
N ARG A 29 -86.20 -14.99 62.03
CA ARG A 29 -85.89 -14.71 60.62
C ARG A 29 -84.50 -14.11 60.47
N ALA A 30 -84.14 -13.15 61.33
CA ALA A 30 -82.80 -12.57 61.41
C ALA A 30 -81.74 -13.63 61.75
N GLN A 31 -81.98 -14.48 62.76
CA GLN A 31 -81.07 -15.60 63.08
C GLN A 31 -80.89 -16.56 61.91
N ARG A 32 -81.93 -16.87 61.13
CA ARG A 32 -81.82 -17.75 59.96
C ARG A 32 -81.01 -17.14 58.82
N LEU A 33 -81.11 -15.83 58.60
CA LEU A 33 -80.28 -15.12 57.61
C LEU A 33 -78.82 -15.04 58.09
N ALA A 34 -78.59 -14.71 59.36
CA ALA A 34 -77.26 -14.68 59.95
C ALA A 34 -76.59 -16.06 59.92
N ARG A 35 -77.31 -17.14 60.27
CA ARG A 35 -76.80 -18.51 60.17
C ARG A 35 -76.41 -18.83 58.73
N ARG A 36 -77.31 -18.62 57.76
CA ARG A 36 -77.04 -18.86 56.33
C ARG A 36 -75.85 -18.08 55.78
N ALA A 37 -75.64 -16.84 56.22
CA ALA A 37 -74.47 -16.06 55.80
C ALA A 37 -73.17 -16.61 56.43
N PHE A 38 -73.22 -17.00 57.70
CA PHE A 38 -72.08 -17.57 58.43
C PHE A 38 -71.69 -18.97 57.89
N ASP A 39 -72.69 -19.83 57.70
CA ASP A 39 -72.56 -21.17 57.11
C ASP A 39 -72.10 -21.11 55.64
N ALA A 40 -72.31 -19.99 54.93
CA ALA A 40 -71.78 -19.78 53.58
C ALA A 40 -70.35 -19.18 53.54
N THR A 41 -69.81 -18.74 54.68
CA THR A 41 -68.47 -18.13 54.79
C THR A 41 -67.47 -19.05 55.49
N ILE A 42 -67.95 -19.98 56.34
CA ILE A 42 -67.13 -21.00 56.98
C ILE A 42 -67.07 -22.24 56.08
N PRO A 43 -65.88 -22.85 55.87
CA PRO A 43 -65.79 -24.12 55.15
C PRO A 43 -66.57 -25.19 55.90
N THR A 44 -67.67 -25.66 55.29
CA THR A 44 -68.64 -26.55 55.94
C THR A 44 -68.16 -28.01 56.00
N SER A 45 -67.13 -28.34 55.22
CA SER A 45 -66.58 -29.69 55.12
C SER A 45 -65.05 -29.72 55.22
N VAL A 46 -64.52 -30.84 55.75
CA VAL A 46 -63.08 -31.12 55.80
C VAL A 46 -62.44 -31.17 54.40
N ASN A 47 -63.24 -31.46 53.36
CA ASN A 47 -62.77 -31.50 51.98
C ASN A 47 -62.53 -30.08 51.41
N GLU A 48 -63.37 -29.10 51.75
CA GLU A 48 -63.16 -27.69 51.36
C GLU A 48 -61.89 -27.13 52.00
N ILE A 49 -61.65 -27.38 53.29
CA ILE A 49 -60.42 -26.96 53.99
C ILE A 49 -59.16 -27.56 53.32
N ARG A 50 -59.24 -28.82 52.88
CA ARG A 50 -58.14 -29.46 52.14
C ARG A 50 -57.93 -28.84 50.77
N ALA A 51 -59.02 -28.57 50.03
CA ALA A 51 -58.94 -27.92 48.73
C ALA A 51 -58.36 -26.49 48.81
N GLU A 52 -58.73 -25.71 49.83
CA GLU A 52 -58.13 -24.40 50.10
C GLU A 52 -56.65 -24.51 50.47
N MET A 53 -56.27 -25.45 51.33
CA MET A 53 -54.86 -25.68 51.67
C MET A 53 -54.03 -26.11 50.46
N ASP A 54 -54.57 -26.97 49.59
CA ASP A 54 -53.90 -27.39 48.36
C ASP A 54 -53.89 -26.27 47.30
N LEU A 55 -54.87 -25.37 47.28
CA LEU A 55 -54.85 -24.13 46.49
C LEU A 55 -53.75 -23.17 46.99
N VAL A 56 -53.58 -23.00 48.30
CA VAL A 56 -52.50 -22.17 48.88
C VAL A 56 -51.12 -22.79 48.57
N ARG A 57 -50.99 -24.12 48.62
CA ARG A 57 -49.77 -24.83 48.18
C ARG A 57 -49.51 -24.68 46.69
N ALA A 58 -50.54 -24.81 45.84
CA ALA A 58 -50.41 -24.64 44.41
C ALA A 58 -50.00 -23.20 44.04
N THR A 59 -50.69 -22.19 44.59
CA THR A 59 -50.39 -20.77 44.32
C THR A 59 -49.01 -20.36 44.80
N SER A 60 -48.57 -20.82 45.97
CA SER A 60 -47.19 -20.58 46.45
C SER A 60 -46.13 -21.33 45.63
N ALA A 61 -46.41 -22.56 45.18
CA ALA A 61 -45.52 -23.26 44.25
C ALA A 61 -45.44 -22.57 42.88
N PHE A 62 -46.56 -22.06 42.36
CA PHE A 62 -46.59 -21.30 41.10
C PHE A 62 -45.89 -19.94 41.22
N SER A 63 -46.05 -19.21 42.32
CA SER A 63 -45.35 -17.93 42.53
C SER A 63 -43.85 -18.14 42.67
N LEU A 64 -43.41 -19.12 43.47
CA LEU A 64 -42.00 -19.51 43.55
C LEU A 64 -41.44 -19.88 42.18
N ARG A 65 -42.14 -20.76 41.42
CA ARG A 65 -41.68 -21.17 40.09
C ARG A 65 -41.67 -20.03 39.07
N ARG A 66 -42.53 -19.02 39.23
CA ARG A 66 -42.54 -17.80 38.41
C ARG A 66 -41.33 -16.93 38.70
N GLU A 67 -40.97 -16.74 39.97
CA GLU A 67 -39.78 -15.97 40.35
C GLU A 67 -38.48 -16.71 40.02
N GLU A 68 -38.43 -18.04 40.16
CA GLU A 68 -37.32 -18.87 39.67
C GLU A 68 -37.10 -18.68 38.17
N ARG A 69 -38.17 -18.72 37.35
CA ARG A 69 -38.08 -18.48 35.91
C ARG A 69 -37.61 -17.05 35.60
N ARG A 70 -38.23 -16.03 36.18
CA ARG A 70 -37.78 -14.62 36.04
C ARG A 70 -36.31 -14.44 36.39
N SER A 71 -35.85 -15.09 37.46
CA SER A 71 -34.46 -15.06 37.88
C SER A 71 -33.53 -15.82 36.92
N ALA A 72 -34.00 -16.91 36.30
CA ALA A 72 -33.26 -17.61 35.25
C ALA A 72 -33.18 -16.77 33.95
N ASP A 73 -34.30 -16.20 33.51
CA ASP A 73 -34.40 -15.36 32.31
C ASP A 73 -33.46 -14.14 32.42
N LEU A 74 -33.46 -13.45 33.56
CA LEU A 74 -32.56 -12.33 33.83
C LEU A 74 -31.08 -12.73 33.89
N ARG A 75 -30.76 -13.93 34.42
CA ARG A 75 -29.38 -14.46 34.41
C ARG A 75 -28.93 -14.80 32.99
N GLU A 76 -29.82 -15.34 32.16
CA GLU A 76 -29.53 -15.65 30.78
C GLU A 76 -29.32 -14.39 29.95
N GLN A 77 -30.19 -13.37 30.09
CA GLN A 77 -30.02 -12.06 29.47
C GLN A 77 -28.67 -11.44 29.85
N ALA A 78 -28.37 -11.36 31.14
CA ALA A 78 -27.09 -10.82 31.62
C ALA A 78 -25.87 -11.67 31.21
N ALA A 79 -26.04 -12.96 30.87
CA ALA A 79 -24.97 -13.77 30.29
C ALA A 79 -24.75 -13.44 28.81
N ARG A 80 -25.83 -13.26 28.05
CA ARG A 80 -25.79 -12.83 26.63
C ARG A 80 -25.16 -11.43 26.49
N GLU A 81 -25.62 -10.46 27.27
CA GLU A 81 -25.08 -9.09 27.31
C GLU A 81 -23.57 -9.06 27.61
N ARG A 82 -23.09 -9.89 28.53
CA ARG A 82 -21.65 -10.01 28.81
C ARG A 82 -20.87 -10.65 27.66
N GLY A 83 -21.47 -11.61 26.96
CA GLY A 83 -20.88 -12.19 25.74
C GLY A 83 -20.76 -11.18 24.61
N GLU A 84 -21.82 -10.39 24.37
CA GLU A 84 -21.85 -9.31 23.38
C GLU A 84 -20.85 -8.20 23.74
N ALA A 85 -20.82 -7.75 25.00
CA ALA A 85 -19.84 -6.78 25.47
C ALA A 85 -18.39 -7.30 25.32
N GLY A 86 -18.15 -8.58 25.62
CA GLY A 86 -16.86 -9.23 25.37
C GLY A 86 -16.45 -9.22 23.90
N ARG A 87 -17.40 -9.53 22.99
CA ARG A 87 -17.16 -9.47 21.54
C ARG A 87 -16.82 -8.05 21.08
N VAL A 88 -17.60 -7.06 21.51
CA VAL A 88 -17.39 -5.64 21.17
C VAL A 88 -16.05 -5.11 21.71
N ILE A 89 -15.60 -5.57 22.89
CA ILE A 89 -14.27 -5.22 23.41
C ILE A 89 -13.14 -5.80 22.52
N LEU A 90 -13.28 -7.05 22.06
CA LEU A 90 -12.31 -7.67 21.14
C LEU A 90 -12.30 -6.96 19.78
N GLU A 91 -13.47 -6.70 19.19
CA GLU A 91 -13.61 -5.95 17.93
C GLU A 91 -12.95 -4.56 18.03
N ASN A 92 -13.22 -3.81 19.11
CA ASN A 92 -12.56 -2.52 19.36
C ASN A 92 -11.04 -2.66 19.55
N GLY A 93 -10.58 -3.71 20.23
CA GLY A 93 -9.15 -4.02 20.37
C GLY A 93 -8.47 -4.24 19.02
N HIS A 94 -9.09 -5.02 18.14
CA HIS A 94 -8.61 -5.24 16.77
C HIS A 94 -8.62 -3.96 15.93
N LEU A 95 -9.68 -3.14 16.01
CA LEU A 95 -9.77 -1.86 15.31
C LEU A 95 -8.70 -0.87 15.79
N LEU A 96 -8.42 -0.80 17.10
CA LEU A 96 -7.37 0.03 17.67
C LEU A 96 -5.96 -0.45 17.26
N ALA A 97 -5.73 -1.77 17.21
CA ALA A 97 -4.47 -2.32 16.71
C ALA A 97 -4.27 -1.99 15.23
N ARG A 98 -5.30 -2.20 14.39
CA ARG A 98 -5.23 -1.88 12.96
C ARG A 98 -5.07 -0.38 12.70
N ARG A 99 -5.69 0.47 13.52
CA ARG A 99 -5.49 1.92 13.47
C ARG A 99 -4.04 2.31 13.73
N LYS A 100 -3.40 1.75 14.76
CA LYS A 100 -1.98 2.01 15.06
C LYS A 100 -1.06 1.57 13.92
N GLU A 101 -1.29 0.38 13.39
CA GLU A 101 -0.54 -0.13 12.21
C GLU A 101 -0.68 0.82 11.01
N LEU A 102 -1.89 1.33 10.74
CA LEU A 102 -2.11 2.32 9.69
C LEU A 102 -1.39 3.65 9.98
N GLU A 103 -1.47 4.18 11.21
CA GLU A 103 -0.75 5.38 11.66
C GLU A 103 0.78 5.22 11.52
N GLU A 104 1.34 4.06 11.84
CA GLU A 104 2.76 3.72 11.63
C GLU A 104 3.13 3.67 10.13
N THR A 105 2.30 3.05 9.28
CA THR A 105 2.57 3.01 7.83
C THR A 105 2.37 4.35 7.12
N LEU A 106 1.59 5.27 7.69
CA LEU A 106 1.50 6.65 7.24
C LEU A 106 2.77 7.41 7.62
N ALA A 107 3.18 7.36 8.89
CA ALA A 107 4.42 7.99 9.35
C ALA A 107 5.68 7.47 8.62
N GLU A 108 5.70 6.19 8.21
CA GLU A 108 6.78 5.69 7.34
C GLU A 108 6.69 6.25 5.91
N ARG A 109 5.49 6.38 5.34
CA ARG A 109 5.30 6.98 4.01
C ARG A 109 5.68 8.46 3.99
N ASP A 110 5.30 9.22 5.01
CA ASP A 110 5.61 10.65 5.12
C ASP A 110 7.13 10.86 5.14
N ARG A 111 7.87 10.08 5.96
CA ARG A 111 9.35 10.07 5.96
C ARG A 111 9.95 9.70 4.60
N ARG A 112 9.34 8.77 3.86
CA ARG A 112 9.78 8.40 2.51
C ARG A 112 9.51 9.52 1.50
N ILE A 113 8.41 10.27 1.65
CA ILE A 113 8.10 11.45 0.83
C ILE A 113 9.13 12.55 1.11
N GLU A 114 9.37 12.91 2.38
CA GLU A 114 10.39 13.89 2.79
C GLU A 114 11.78 13.54 2.21
N GLN A 115 12.20 12.28 2.30
CA GLN A 115 13.47 11.82 1.72
C GLN A 115 13.51 11.89 0.18
N ILE A 116 12.39 11.71 -0.50
CA ILE A 116 12.31 11.84 -1.96
C ILE A 116 12.32 13.32 -2.37
N GLU A 117 11.63 14.18 -1.63
CA GLU A 117 11.62 15.63 -1.85
C GLU A 117 12.99 16.26 -1.61
N GLU A 118 13.71 15.86 -0.56
CA GLU A 118 15.09 16.30 -0.28
C GLU A 118 16.03 15.87 -1.43
N ARG A 119 15.96 14.61 -1.86
CA ARG A 119 16.75 14.11 -3.01
C ARG A 119 16.40 14.82 -4.31
N LEU A 120 15.11 15.10 -4.55
CA LEU A 120 14.66 15.83 -5.72
C LEU A 120 15.20 17.27 -5.69
N GLY A 121 15.17 17.94 -4.53
CA GLY A 121 15.78 19.25 -4.32
C GLY A 121 17.27 19.27 -4.63
N ALA A 122 18.02 18.28 -4.12
CA ALA A 122 19.46 18.14 -4.41
C ALA A 122 19.75 17.93 -5.91
N VAL A 123 19.00 17.05 -6.58
CA VAL A 123 19.15 16.79 -8.03
C VAL A 123 18.75 18.01 -8.87
N VAL A 124 17.75 18.78 -8.45
CA VAL A 124 17.37 20.04 -9.13
C VAL A 124 18.48 21.09 -8.97
N ALA A 125 19.08 21.22 -7.78
CA ALA A 125 20.21 22.13 -7.55
C ALA A 125 21.43 21.75 -8.40
N GLU A 126 21.84 20.48 -8.40
CA GLU A 126 22.93 19.97 -9.25
C GLU A 126 22.65 20.23 -10.74
N ARG A 127 21.42 20.00 -11.20
CA ARG A 127 21.02 20.27 -12.58
C ARG A 127 21.12 21.76 -12.91
N ASP A 128 20.76 22.66 -12.00
CA ASP A 128 20.83 24.10 -12.24
C ASP A 128 22.27 24.62 -12.22
N GLU A 129 23.15 24.09 -11.35
CA GLU A 129 24.59 24.33 -11.39
C GLU A 129 25.21 23.86 -12.72
N LEU A 130 24.88 22.65 -13.18
CA LEU A 130 25.35 22.14 -14.48
C LEU A 130 24.83 22.97 -15.66
N VAL A 131 23.61 23.51 -15.58
CA VAL A 131 23.07 24.44 -16.59
C VAL A 131 23.86 25.75 -16.62
N GLN A 132 24.18 26.34 -15.46
CA GLN A 132 25.00 27.55 -15.36
C GLN A 132 26.41 27.31 -15.89
N ALA A 133 27.10 26.26 -15.44
CA ALA A 133 28.43 25.89 -15.92
C ALA A 133 28.47 25.67 -17.44
N ARG A 134 27.41 25.07 -18.02
CA ARG A 134 27.27 24.90 -19.48
C ARG A 134 27.04 26.22 -20.22
N GLN A 135 26.36 27.20 -19.60
CA GLN A 135 26.21 28.54 -20.17
C GLN A 135 27.53 29.32 -20.13
N GLU A 136 28.25 29.31 -19.01
CA GLU A 136 29.58 29.92 -18.89
C GLU A 136 30.57 29.35 -19.91
N LEU A 137 30.63 28.02 -20.04
CA LEU A 137 31.53 27.36 -20.98
C LEU A 137 31.21 27.74 -22.43
N ARG A 138 29.92 27.87 -22.79
CA ARG A 138 29.51 28.37 -24.11
C ARG A 138 29.95 29.81 -24.34
N GLY A 139 29.75 30.70 -23.37
CA GLY A 139 30.21 32.09 -23.46
C GLY A 139 31.74 32.18 -23.64
N ARG A 140 32.50 31.36 -22.90
CA ARG A 140 33.97 31.25 -23.06
C ARG A 140 34.37 30.72 -24.44
N LEU A 141 33.67 29.71 -24.96
CA LEU A 141 33.93 29.17 -26.30
C LEU A 141 33.59 30.16 -27.42
N GLN A 142 32.49 30.93 -27.28
CA GLN A 142 32.12 32.00 -28.20
C GLN A 142 33.19 33.10 -28.21
N ALA A 143 33.59 33.61 -27.04
CA ALA A 143 34.66 34.61 -26.94
C ALA A 143 35.98 34.13 -27.57
N ARG A 144 36.34 32.83 -27.43
CA ARG A 144 37.50 32.24 -28.11
C ARG A 144 37.33 32.11 -29.62
N ALA A 145 36.12 31.86 -30.12
CA ALA A 145 35.84 31.88 -31.55
C ALA A 145 36.01 33.30 -32.11
N ASP A 146 35.43 34.31 -31.46
CA ASP A 146 35.54 35.72 -31.83
C ASP A 146 37.00 36.20 -31.82
N GLU A 147 37.79 35.81 -30.81
CA GLU A 147 39.23 36.06 -30.75
C GLU A 147 39.96 35.44 -31.96
N LEU A 148 39.69 34.18 -32.29
CA LEU A 148 40.30 33.49 -33.42
C LEU A 148 39.90 34.13 -34.76
N GLU A 149 38.64 34.51 -34.95
CA GLU A 149 38.20 35.25 -36.12
C GLU A 149 38.95 36.57 -36.25
N ALA A 150 39.06 37.35 -35.17
CA ALA A 150 39.84 38.59 -35.14
C ALA A 150 41.33 38.34 -35.46
N PHE A 151 41.94 37.25 -34.97
CA PHE A 151 43.30 36.87 -35.37
C PHE A 151 43.38 36.53 -36.87
N THR A 152 42.44 35.76 -37.44
CA THR A 152 42.47 35.44 -38.88
C THR A 152 42.34 36.68 -39.75
N LEU A 153 41.48 37.64 -39.38
CA LEU A 153 41.34 38.92 -40.08
C LEU A 153 42.62 39.75 -40.02
N ARG A 154 43.25 39.86 -38.84
CA ARG A 154 44.56 40.52 -38.68
C ARG A 154 45.65 39.84 -39.53
N HIS A 155 45.68 38.51 -39.57
CA HIS A 155 46.64 37.76 -40.39
C HIS A 155 46.40 37.95 -41.90
N ARG A 156 45.15 38.06 -42.37
CA ARG A 156 44.84 38.41 -43.77
C ARG A 156 45.36 39.81 -44.11
N ALA A 157 45.01 40.82 -43.32
CA ALA A 157 45.45 42.20 -43.52
C ALA A 157 46.99 42.36 -43.48
N LEU A 158 47.70 41.57 -42.66
CA LEU A 158 49.17 41.54 -42.65
C LEU A 158 49.76 40.86 -43.90
N LYS A 159 49.12 39.80 -44.43
CA LYS A 159 49.53 39.18 -45.70
C LYS A 159 49.35 40.12 -46.87
N GLU A 160 48.18 40.77 -46.97
CA GLU A 160 47.89 41.77 -48.01
C GLU A 160 48.94 42.88 -48.02
N ARG A 161 49.28 43.46 -46.86
CA ARG A 161 50.36 44.46 -46.74
C ARG A 161 51.74 43.93 -47.13
N ALA A 162 52.05 42.68 -46.79
CA ALA A 162 53.33 42.06 -47.18
C ALA A 162 53.39 41.78 -48.70
N GLU A 163 52.26 41.44 -49.32
CA GLU A 163 52.13 41.29 -50.77
C GLU A 163 52.23 42.63 -51.49
N GLU A 164 51.57 43.69 -50.99
CA GLU A 164 51.76 45.06 -51.47
C GLU A 164 53.23 45.51 -51.39
N GLN A 165 53.91 45.24 -50.26
CA GLN A 165 55.32 45.58 -50.10
C GLN A 165 56.21 44.82 -51.08
N ARG A 166 55.96 43.52 -51.29
CA ARG A 166 56.66 42.71 -52.30
C ARG A 166 56.43 43.25 -53.71
N GLN A 167 55.19 43.60 -54.07
CA GLN A 167 54.86 44.22 -55.34
C GLN A 167 55.63 45.55 -55.53
N ARG A 168 55.65 46.42 -54.51
CA ARG A 168 56.42 47.68 -54.52
C ARG A 168 57.92 47.45 -54.72
N ILE A 169 58.48 46.43 -54.06
CA ILE A 169 59.89 46.03 -54.23
C ILE A 169 60.13 45.54 -55.66
N THR A 170 59.35 44.59 -56.18
CA THR A 170 59.52 44.09 -57.56
C THR A 170 59.38 45.18 -58.63
N LEU A 171 58.51 46.17 -58.40
CA LEU A 171 58.37 47.34 -59.28
C LEU A 171 59.57 48.30 -59.16
N ALA A 172 60.19 48.42 -57.97
CA ALA A 172 61.40 49.20 -57.77
C ALA A 172 62.62 48.50 -58.41
N ASP A 173 62.78 47.19 -58.20
CA ASP A 173 63.84 46.38 -58.79
C ASP A 173 63.77 46.40 -60.33
N GLY A 174 62.57 46.29 -60.89
CA GLY A 174 62.34 46.44 -62.34
C GLY A 174 62.76 47.82 -62.87
N ARG A 175 62.54 48.90 -62.10
CA ARG A 175 63.04 50.25 -62.45
C ARG A 175 64.55 50.36 -62.32
N ILE A 176 65.16 49.74 -61.31
CA ILE A 176 66.62 49.70 -61.15
C ILE A 176 67.24 48.99 -62.35
N ALA A 177 66.72 47.83 -62.75
CA ALA A 177 67.19 47.11 -63.94
C ALA A 177 67.07 47.96 -65.23
N GLN A 178 65.94 48.65 -65.43
CA GLN A 178 65.76 49.58 -66.56
C GLN A 178 66.77 50.73 -66.55
N LEU A 179 67.06 51.31 -65.38
CA LEU A 179 68.06 52.36 -65.22
C LEU A 179 69.49 51.85 -65.41
N GLU A 180 69.80 50.64 -64.96
CA GLU A 180 71.08 49.97 -65.21
C GLU A 180 71.29 49.72 -66.70
N ASP A 181 70.28 49.23 -67.43
CA ASP A 181 70.38 48.98 -68.86
C ASP A 181 70.49 50.29 -69.66
N MET A 182 69.74 51.33 -69.29
CA MET A 182 69.93 52.70 -69.81
C MET A 182 71.37 53.20 -69.59
N LEU A 183 71.94 52.95 -68.40
CA LEU A 183 73.34 53.29 -68.09
C LEU A 183 74.34 52.42 -68.87
N ARG A 184 74.07 51.13 -69.11
CA ARG A 184 74.91 50.25 -69.96
C ARG A 184 74.92 50.72 -71.40
N LEU A 185 73.75 51.06 -71.96
CA LEU A 185 73.59 51.62 -73.31
C LEU A 185 74.34 52.95 -73.45
N ALA A 186 74.25 53.83 -72.45
CA ALA A 186 75.01 55.08 -72.41
C ALA A 186 76.52 54.90 -72.15
N ARG A 187 76.93 53.81 -71.50
CA ARG A 187 78.32 53.52 -71.11
C ARG A 187 78.98 52.51 -72.05
N THR A 188 78.88 52.75 -73.35
CA THR A 188 79.57 51.97 -74.40
C THR A 188 80.94 52.56 -74.75
N PRO A 189 82.06 51.88 -74.39
CA PRO A 189 83.37 52.10 -75.02
C PRO A 189 83.79 50.91 -75.91
N ALA A 190 84.75 51.17 -76.81
CA ALA A 190 85.36 50.18 -77.70
C ALA A 190 86.36 49.23 -76.97
N PRO A 191 86.76 48.07 -77.56
CA PRO A 191 87.31 46.93 -76.81
C PRO A 191 88.86 46.76 -76.84
N LYS A 192 89.34 45.79 -76.03
CA LYS A 192 90.64 45.02 -76.02
C LYS A 192 91.54 45.24 -74.76
N PRO A 193 92.53 44.36 -74.42
CA PRO A 193 92.25 43.18 -73.57
C PRO A 193 93.31 42.87 -72.47
N ASP A 194 93.09 41.78 -71.73
CA ASP A 194 94.05 40.91 -71.00
C ASP A 194 95.15 41.47 -70.08
N ALA A 195 95.07 41.12 -68.78
CA ALA A 195 96.21 40.62 -68.00
C ALA A 195 95.76 39.85 -66.74
N ARG A 196 96.58 38.88 -66.29
CA ARG A 196 96.38 38.06 -65.07
C ARG A 196 97.18 38.64 -63.88
N VAL A 197 96.82 38.26 -62.65
CA VAL A 197 97.68 37.60 -61.62
C VAL A 197 97.23 37.92 -60.17
N ALA A 198 96.91 36.83 -59.45
CA ALA A 198 97.08 36.46 -58.03
C ALA A 198 97.20 37.47 -56.84
N ASP A 199 96.51 37.08 -55.74
CA ASP A 199 96.93 37.06 -54.31
C ASP A 199 97.07 38.41 -53.56
N THR A 200 96.84 38.60 -52.24
CA THR A 200 96.65 37.72 -51.05
C THR A 200 95.66 38.37 -50.04
N GLY A 201 95.19 37.62 -49.02
CA GLY A 201 94.97 38.23 -47.68
C GLY A 201 93.60 38.05 -46.99
N ARG A 202 93.61 37.36 -45.83
CA ARG A 202 92.52 37.18 -44.83
C ARG A 202 92.64 38.25 -43.70
N PRO A 203 91.63 38.51 -42.81
CA PRO A 203 91.09 37.51 -41.88
C PRO A 203 89.59 37.62 -41.43
N LYS A 204 89.23 36.71 -40.51
CA LYS A 204 87.94 36.39 -39.85
C LYS A 204 87.59 37.40 -38.71
N PRO A 205 86.37 37.41 -38.09
CA PRO A 205 85.74 36.31 -37.30
C PRO A 205 84.30 35.97 -37.79
N GLU A 206 83.63 34.83 -37.53
CA GLU A 206 83.59 33.83 -36.44
C GLU A 206 82.65 34.12 -35.27
N ILE A 207 81.41 33.60 -35.36
CA ILE A 207 80.64 33.04 -34.23
C ILE A 207 80.02 31.72 -34.70
N ALA A 208 80.08 30.69 -33.86
CA ALA A 208 79.50 29.37 -34.11
C ALA A 208 78.47 29.03 -33.02
N ILE A 209 77.44 28.25 -33.38
CA ILE A 209 76.70 27.41 -32.41
C ILE A 209 76.56 26.02 -33.02
N THR A 210 77.01 25.02 -32.27
CA THR A 210 77.08 23.60 -32.63
C THR A 210 75.83 22.80 -32.23
N PRO A 211 75.46 21.74 -32.95
CA PRO A 211 74.50 20.75 -32.49
C PRO A 211 75.17 19.65 -31.63
N PRO A 212 74.48 19.08 -30.61
CA PRO A 212 74.90 17.87 -29.92
C PRO A 212 74.24 16.59 -30.49
N PRO A 213 74.93 15.43 -30.52
CA PRO A 213 74.35 14.15 -30.91
C PRO A 213 74.24 13.14 -29.75
N VAL A 214 73.07 12.55 -29.49
CA VAL A 214 72.94 11.33 -28.65
C VAL A 214 71.81 10.41 -29.14
N ARG A 215 72.22 9.21 -29.56
CA ARG A 215 71.55 7.88 -29.59
C ARG A 215 70.16 7.69 -30.22
N ALA A 216 70.04 6.50 -30.83
CA ALA A 216 68.79 5.92 -31.30
C ALA A 216 67.99 5.30 -30.16
N GLU A 217 66.67 5.46 -30.21
CA GLU A 217 65.71 4.36 -30.09
C GLU A 217 64.65 4.53 -31.21
N GLY A 218 64.01 3.44 -31.63
CA GLY A 218 63.31 3.40 -32.91
C GLY A 218 61.91 4.03 -32.92
N THR A 219 61.41 4.39 -34.11
CA THR A 219 59.99 4.31 -34.50
C THR A 219 59.83 4.56 -36.00
N ASP A 220 58.88 3.87 -36.64
CA ASP A 220 58.69 3.86 -38.09
C ASP A 220 58.19 5.18 -38.70
N PRO A 221 58.51 5.46 -39.98
CA PRO A 221 57.91 6.57 -40.70
C PRO A 221 56.48 6.26 -41.16
N ARG A 222 55.56 7.18 -40.84
CA ARG A 222 54.32 7.47 -41.61
C ARG A 222 53.26 6.35 -41.70
N ARG A 223 52.42 6.24 -40.66
CA ARG A 223 51.04 5.71 -40.83
C ARG A 223 50.02 6.85 -40.86
N SER A 224 49.35 6.96 -42.01
CA SER A 224 48.29 7.91 -42.39
C SER A 224 47.41 8.46 -41.25
N GLY A 225 47.45 9.79 -41.04
CA GLY A 225 46.45 10.49 -40.21
C GLY A 225 45.03 10.44 -40.80
N ASN A 226 44.92 10.21 -42.11
CA ASN A 226 43.64 10.16 -42.83
C ASN A 226 42.88 8.83 -42.64
N GLU A 227 43.53 7.80 -42.09
CA GLU A 227 42.88 6.53 -41.71
C GLU A 227 42.09 6.67 -40.40
N ARG A 228 42.66 7.34 -39.40
CA ARG A 228 42.01 7.52 -38.08
C ARG A 228 40.77 8.41 -38.16
N LEU A 229 40.80 9.46 -38.98
CA LEU A 229 39.63 10.33 -39.19
C LEU A 229 38.47 9.57 -39.86
N ARG A 230 38.77 8.65 -40.79
CA ARG A 230 37.76 7.79 -41.44
C ARG A 230 37.23 6.68 -40.53
N ALA A 231 38.01 6.22 -39.56
CA ALA A 231 37.52 5.27 -38.55
C ALA A 231 36.52 5.95 -37.59
N VAL A 232 36.84 7.17 -37.11
CA VAL A 232 35.97 7.93 -36.18
C VAL A 232 34.67 8.39 -36.86
N LEU A 233 34.72 8.81 -38.13
CA LEU A 233 33.52 9.13 -38.92
C LEU A 233 32.60 7.93 -39.20
N LYS A 234 33.04 6.70 -38.93
CA LYS A 234 32.25 5.47 -39.10
C LYS A 234 31.66 4.95 -37.78
N SER A 235 31.89 5.64 -36.67
CA SER A 235 31.51 5.20 -35.32
C SER A 235 30.64 6.21 -34.54
N GLN A 236 29.95 7.12 -35.22
CA GLN A 236 29.00 8.05 -34.59
C GLN A 236 27.73 8.23 -35.45
N PRO A 237 26.53 7.90 -34.94
CA PRO A 237 25.26 8.17 -35.60
C PRO A 237 24.66 9.52 -35.18
N GLY A 238 23.94 10.17 -36.11
CA GLY A 238 23.24 11.44 -35.91
C GLY A 238 23.95 12.64 -36.56
N THR A 239 23.30 13.58 -37.25
CA THR A 239 21.85 13.78 -37.47
C THR A 239 21.61 14.56 -38.77
N GLY A 240 20.52 14.27 -39.50
CA GLY A 240 20.09 15.05 -40.67
C GLY A 240 18.86 14.43 -41.36
N GLU A 241 17.67 14.90 -41.00
CA GLU A 241 16.36 14.59 -41.60
C GLU A 241 16.25 15.04 -43.08
N PRO A 242 15.27 14.57 -43.89
CA PRO A 242 13.96 14.06 -43.47
C PRO A 242 13.47 12.79 -44.21
N GLU A 243 13.38 11.67 -43.51
CA GLU A 243 12.67 10.49 -44.03
C GLU A 243 11.72 9.89 -42.99
N THR A 244 10.57 9.46 -43.52
CA THR A 244 9.51 8.59 -42.98
C THR A 244 9.92 7.75 -41.76
N PRO A 245 9.10 7.64 -40.69
CA PRO A 245 9.48 6.95 -39.46
C PRO A 245 9.74 5.45 -39.68
N ALA A 246 11.01 5.12 -39.91
CA ALA A 246 11.55 3.77 -39.89
C ALA A 246 11.86 3.38 -38.43
N PRO A 247 11.76 2.08 -38.07
CA PRO A 247 11.45 1.69 -36.71
C PRO A 247 12.67 1.76 -35.77
N ALA A 248 12.66 2.74 -34.87
CA ALA A 248 13.41 2.63 -33.62
C ALA A 248 12.84 1.46 -32.80
N ASP A 249 13.70 0.49 -32.51
CA ASP A 249 13.58 -0.49 -31.44
C ASP A 249 12.18 -1.11 -31.29
N GLY A 250 11.79 -1.88 -32.31
CA GLY A 250 10.57 -2.68 -32.29
C GLY A 250 10.49 -3.63 -31.09
N ASN A 251 11.64 -4.04 -30.53
CA ASN A 251 11.73 -4.83 -29.30
C ASN A 251 11.46 -4.00 -28.03
N GLU A 252 12.11 -2.84 -27.83
CA GLU A 252 11.83 -1.99 -26.65
C GLU A 252 10.37 -1.53 -26.64
N ASN A 253 9.86 -1.13 -27.81
CA ASN A 253 8.44 -0.81 -27.98
C ASN A 253 7.52 -2.03 -27.77
N ALA A 254 7.98 -3.27 -28.01
CA ALA A 254 7.23 -4.48 -27.66
C ALA A 254 7.25 -4.76 -26.15
N GLU A 255 8.40 -4.63 -25.50
CA GLU A 255 8.55 -4.77 -24.05
C GLU A 255 7.74 -3.72 -23.28
N ILE A 256 7.71 -2.47 -23.73
CA ILE A 256 6.87 -1.42 -23.14
C ILE A 256 5.39 -1.78 -23.29
N ARG A 257 4.94 -2.21 -24.49
CA ARG A 257 3.56 -2.66 -24.72
C ARG A 257 3.20 -3.90 -23.89
N GLU A 258 4.13 -4.83 -23.68
CA GLU A 258 3.94 -6.00 -22.82
C GLU A 258 3.80 -5.60 -21.35
N ARG A 259 4.74 -4.81 -20.81
CA ARG A 259 4.68 -4.29 -19.43
C ARG A 259 3.40 -3.48 -19.19
N MET A 260 2.97 -2.66 -20.15
CA MET A 260 1.68 -1.94 -20.07
C MET A 260 0.48 -2.91 -20.09
N SER A 261 0.53 -3.98 -20.89
CA SER A 261 -0.53 -4.99 -20.93
C SER A 261 -0.64 -5.78 -19.62
N ASP A 262 0.50 -6.11 -19.00
CA ASP A 262 0.55 -6.85 -17.73
C ASP A 262 0.11 -5.99 -16.54
N ILE A 263 0.48 -4.69 -16.54
CA ILE A 263 -0.02 -3.72 -15.56
C ILE A 263 -1.53 -3.56 -15.70
N ALA A 264 -2.04 -3.37 -16.93
CA ALA A 264 -3.48 -3.28 -17.19
C ALA A 264 -4.22 -4.54 -16.73
N ALA A 265 -3.67 -5.74 -16.97
CA ALA A 265 -4.26 -6.99 -16.53
C ALA A 265 -4.38 -7.07 -14.99
N ARG A 266 -3.34 -6.65 -14.25
CA ARG A 266 -3.36 -6.63 -12.77
C ARG A 266 -4.29 -5.57 -12.19
N VAL A 267 -4.46 -4.42 -12.85
CA VAL A 267 -5.43 -3.39 -12.44
C VAL A 267 -6.85 -3.93 -12.62
N ILE A 268 -7.15 -4.52 -13.77
CA ILE A 268 -8.47 -5.12 -14.05
C ILE A 268 -8.77 -6.29 -13.09
N GLN A 269 -7.78 -7.12 -12.77
CA GLN A 269 -7.92 -8.17 -11.74
C GLN A 269 -8.36 -7.56 -10.39
N LYS A 270 -7.65 -6.53 -9.91
CA LYS A 270 -7.98 -5.87 -8.63
C LYS A 270 -9.37 -5.23 -8.63
N GLU A 271 -9.79 -4.66 -9.77
CA GLU A 271 -11.14 -4.10 -9.89
C GLU A 271 -12.21 -5.20 -9.80
N ILE A 272 -11.98 -6.35 -10.44
CA ILE A 272 -12.88 -7.52 -10.34
C ILE A 272 -12.90 -8.12 -8.92
N GLU A 273 -11.77 -8.11 -8.21
CA GLU A 273 -11.69 -8.50 -6.80
C GLU A 273 -12.46 -7.51 -5.89
N ALA A 274 -12.49 -6.22 -6.23
CA ALA A 274 -13.21 -5.18 -5.49
C ALA A 274 -14.73 -5.15 -5.79
N GLU A 275 -15.12 -5.32 -7.07
CA GLU A 275 -16.53 -5.38 -7.51
C GLU A 275 -17.19 -6.75 -7.21
N GLY A 276 -16.39 -7.81 -7.04
CA GLY A 276 -16.84 -9.15 -6.69
C GLY A 276 -17.56 -9.90 -7.83
N ALA A 277 -18.35 -10.91 -7.45
CA ALA A 277 -18.92 -11.89 -8.39
C ALA A 277 -19.94 -11.33 -9.41
N GLN A 278 -20.36 -10.07 -9.28
CA GLN A 278 -21.31 -9.39 -10.18
C GLN A 278 -20.65 -8.35 -11.11
N SER A 279 -19.31 -8.31 -11.15
CA SER A 279 -18.56 -7.37 -12.01
C SER A 279 -18.92 -7.52 -13.51
N PRO A 280 -19.34 -6.44 -14.21
CA PRO A 280 -19.58 -6.48 -15.65
C PRO A 280 -18.30 -6.73 -16.45
N LEU A 281 -17.12 -6.40 -15.89
CA LEU A 281 -15.83 -6.67 -16.51
C LEU A 281 -15.56 -8.17 -16.63
N ARG A 282 -16.01 -8.98 -15.65
CA ARG A 282 -15.86 -10.44 -15.68
C ARG A 282 -16.59 -11.08 -16.87
N ALA A 283 -17.82 -10.66 -17.14
CA ALA A 283 -18.60 -11.13 -18.30
C ALA A 283 -17.95 -10.74 -19.64
N LEU A 284 -17.37 -9.53 -19.73
CA LEU A 284 -16.61 -9.10 -20.91
C LEU A 284 -15.34 -9.92 -21.14
N ILE A 285 -14.64 -10.31 -20.06
CA ILE A 285 -13.41 -11.12 -20.13
C ILE A 285 -13.70 -12.57 -20.52
N GLU A 286 -14.84 -13.13 -20.13
CA GLU A 286 -15.26 -14.49 -20.51
C GLU A 286 -15.66 -14.60 -22.00
N THR A 287 -15.99 -13.48 -22.65
CA THR A 287 -16.28 -13.43 -24.09
C THR A 287 -15.04 -13.84 -24.92
N PRO A 288 -15.17 -14.72 -25.94
CA PRO A 288 -14.03 -15.14 -26.76
C PRO A 288 -13.63 -14.08 -27.79
N GLU A 289 -12.42 -13.52 -27.65
CA GLU A 289 -11.79 -12.68 -28.67
C GLU A 289 -11.23 -13.52 -29.85
N PRO A 290 -11.21 -12.97 -31.09
CA PRO A 290 -10.51 -13.60 -32.21
C PRO A 290 -8.98 -13.63 -31.99
N PRO A 291 -8.26 -14.62 -32.55
CA PRO A 291 -6.81 -14.76 -32.35
C PRO A 291 -6.04 -13.57 -32.92
N ARG A 292 -5.08 -13.04 -32.14
CA ARG A 292 -4.25 -11.91 -32.55
C ARG A 292 -3.25 -12.33 -33.64
N PRO A 293 -3.03 -11.51 -34.69
CA PRO A 293 -2.18 -11.88 -35.83
C PRO A 293 -0.70 -12.12 -35.48
N ASN A 294 -0.23 -11.58 -34.34
CA ASN A 294 1.15 -11.69 -33.89
C ASN A 294 1.36 -12.76 -32.80
N GLY A 295 0.40 -13.65 -32.55
CA GLY A 295 0.53 -14.79 -31.62
C GLY A 295 0.62 -14.48 -30.12
N GLY A 296 0.77 -13.20 -29.73
CA GLY A 296 0.87 -12.80 -28.32
C GLY A 296 -0.46 -12.90 -27.55
N LEU A 297 -0.38 -13.35 -26.29
CA LEU A 297 -1.50 -13.50 -25.36
C LEU A 297 -2.38 -12.25 -25.29
N SER A 298 -3.70 -12.44 -25.38
CA SER A 298 -4.69 -11.36 -25.28
C SER A 298 -4.79 -10.80 -23.86
N LEU A 299 -5.28 -9.57 -23.71
CA LEU A 299 -5.47 -8.95 -22.39
C LEU A 299 -6.44 -9.77 -21.54
N ALA A 300 -7.57 -10.19 -22.14
CA ALA A 300 -8.53 -11.08 -21.49
C ALA A 300 -7.91 -12.42 -21.09
N GLN A 301 -7.05 -13.01 -21.94
CA GLN A 301 -6.33 -14.24 -21.60
C GLN A 301 -5.37 -14.08 -20.41
N ARG A 302 -4.62 -12.96 -20.35
CA ARG A 302 -3.73 -12.65 -19.21
C ARG A 302 -4.52 -12.44 -17.92
N VAL A 303 -5.65 -11.73 -17.97
CA VAL A 303 -6.53 -11.54 -16.79
C VAL A 303 -7.14 -12.87 -16.34
N ARG A 304 -7.60 -13.73 -17.26
CA ARG A 304 -8.07 -15.10 -16.90
C ARG A 304 -6.98 -15.94 -16.25
N ALA A 305 -5.74 -15.87 -16.75
CA ALA A 305 -4.61 -16.60 -16.14
C ALA A 305 -4.35 -16.12 -14.70
N LEU A 306 -4.33 -14.81 -14.47
CA LEU A 306 -4.16 -14.23 -13.13
C LEU A 306 -5.33 -14.57 -12.18
N LEU A 307 -6.57 -14.59 -12.67
CA LEU A 307 -7.75 -15.03 -11.90
C LEU A 307 -7.75 -16.53 -11.57
N ALA A 308 -7.10 -17.36 -12.40
CA ALA A 308 -6.96 -18.80 -12.17
C ALA A 308 -5.81 -19.13 -11.20
N ASP A 309 -4.79 -18.27 -11.13
CA ASP A 309 -3.62 -18.41 -10.23
C ASP A 309 -3.86 -17.75 -8.85
N ALA A 310 -5.00 -17.05 -8.68
CA ALA A 310 -5.40 -16.46 -7.42
C ALA A 310 -5.88 -17.55 -6.43
N PRO A 311 -5.34 -17.62 -5.19
CA PRO A 311 -5.78 -18.61 -4.22
C PRO A 311 -7.23 -18.35 -3.81
N THR A 312 -8.08 -19.35 -4.01
CA THR A 312 -9.52 -19.28 -3.70
C THR A 312 -9.75 -19.03 -2.20
N PRO A 313 -10.52 -17.99 -1.82
CA PRO A 313 -10.92 -17.81 -0.42
C PRO A 313 -11.88 -18.94 0.02
N PRO A 314 -11.82 -19.39 1.28
CA PRO A 314 -12.61 -20.53 1.73
C PRO A 314 -14.10 -20.19 1.86
N GLY A 315 -14.95 -20.90 1.11
CA GLY A 315 -16.41 -20.71 1.11
C GLY A 315 -17.18 -21.96 0.70
N ASP A 316 -17.66 -22.70 1.71
CA ASP A 316 -18.80 -23.62 1.75
C ASP A 316 -19.01 -24.75 0.71
N GLY A 317 -18.63 -25.96 1.13
CA GLY A 317 -19.40 -27.21 0.94
C GLY A 317 -18.91 -28.23 -0.12
N PRO A 318 -19.37 -29.49 -0.10
CA PRO A 318 -19.81 -30.33 1.04
C PRO A 318 -18.88 -31.56 1.27
N GLN A 319 -19.28 -32.48 2.15
CA GLN A 319 -18.51 -33.64 2.62
C GLN A 319 -18.06 -34.62 1.52
N THR A 320 -16.85 -35.20 1.69
CA THR A 320 -16.49 -36.55 1.21
C THR A 320 -15.68 -37.25 2.31
N GLU A 321 -15.95 -38.54 2.52
CA GLU A 321 -15.46 -39.34 3.66
C GLU A 321 -14.18 -40.16 3.35
N ALA A 322 -13.36 -40.35 4.40
CA ALA A 322 -12.50 -41.54 4.63
C ALA A 322 -11.29 -41.79 3.69
N PRO A 323 -10.33 -42.70 4.03
CA PRO A 323 -10.24 -43.57 5.22
C PRO A 323 -8.92 -43.51 6.03
N THR A 324 -8.86 -44.41 7.00
CA THR A 324 -7.88 -44.68 8.07
C THR A 324 -6.52 -45.28 7.66
N GLU A 325 -5.48 -44.99 8.46
CA GLU A 325 -4.33 -45.83 8.90
C GLU A 325 -3.67 -45.05 10.08
N SER A 326 -3.61 -45.45 11.36
CA SER A 326 -3.26 -46.68 12.11
C SER A 326 -1.78 -46.82 12.46
N GLU A 327 -1.46 -46.69 13.77
CA GLU A 327 -0.24 -47.17 14.49
C GLU A 327 1.13 -46.59 14.04
N ALA A 328 2.15 -46.35 14.86
CA ALA A 328 2.35 -46.28 16.32
C ALA A 328 3.36 -45.10 16.58
N GLU A 329 4.12 -44.91 17.66
CA GLU A 329 4.39 -45.59 18.94
C GLU A 329 4.83 -44.53 19.98
N THR A 330 4.90 -44.86 21.28
CA THR A 330 5.54 -44.03 22.33
C THR A 330 6.60 -44.87 23.04
N PRO A 331 7.78 -44.31 23.36
CA PRO A 331 8.18 -44.33 24.77
C PRO A 331 8.83 -43.02 25.27
N ALA A 332 8.33 -42.51 26.38
CA ALA A 332 9.15 -41.78 27.35
C ALA A 332 9.88 -42.82 28.22
N PRO A 333 11.06 -42.54 28.80
CA PRO A 333 11.08 -41.81 30.08
C PRO A 333 12.36 -40.98 30.39
N ALA A 334 12.23 -39.92 31.22
CA ALA A 334 13.20 -39.55 32.27
C ALA A 334 12.77 -38.32 33.11
N ALA A 335 12.56 -38.54 34.41
CA ALA A 335 12.79 -37.58 35.50
C ALA A 335 13.92 -38.22 36.38
N PRO A 336 14.50 -37.61 37.45
CA PRO A 336 14.04 -36.51 38.33
C PRO A 336 15.23 -35.54 38.68
N PRO A 337 15.40 -34.87 39.86
CA PRO A 337 14.53 -34.69 41.03
C PRO A 337 14.38 -33.26 41.62
N ILE A 338 13.46 -33.15 42.59
CA ILE A 338 13.25 -32.04 43.53
C ILE A 338 13.74 -32.48 44.93
N PRO A 339 14.31 -31.61 45.79
CA PRO A 339 14.45 -31.86 47.23
C PRO A 339 13.29 -31.28 48.07
N ALA A 340 12.94 -31.97 49.15
CA ALA A 340 11.69 -31.80 49.91
C ALA A 340 11.77 -30.93 51.17
N SER A 341 10.60 -30.51 51.69
CA SER A 341 10.27 -30.38 53.12
C SER A 341 8.74 -30.18 53.24
N SER A 342 7.88 -31.10 53.70
CA SER A 342 7.77 -31.84 54.98
C SER A 342 6.92 -31.13 56.04
N ALA A 343 5.63 -31.52 56.14
CA ALA A 343 4.82 -31.44 57.38
C ALA A 343 3.59 -32.39 57.31
N GLU A 344 3.54 -33.38 58.21
CA GLU A 344 2.38 -34.25 58.50
C GLU A 344 1.29 -33.47 59.33
N ARG A 345 0.07 -33.92 59.66
CA ARG A 345 -0.54 -35.27 59.88
C ARG A 345 -2.11 -35.16 59.86
N PRO A 346 -2.98 -36.13 60.29
CA PRO A 346 -3.83 -36.88 59.35
C PRO A 346 -5.37 -36.80 59.57
N SER A 347 -6.11 -37.42 58.66
CA SER A 347 -7.55 -37.80 58.77
C SER A 347 -7.71 -39.21 59.39
N PRO A 348 -8.94 -39.62 59.82
CA PRO A 348 -9.52 -40.83 59.17
C PRO A 348 -11.07 -40.91 59.08
N GLY A 349 -11.56 -41.82 58.21
CA GLY A 349 -12.93 -42.40 58.24
C GLY A 349 -13.77 -42.11 56.97
N ALA A 350 -13.75 -42.92 55.91
CA ALA A 350 -14.43 -44.23 55.73
C ALA A 350 -15.99 -44.13 55.72
N ALA A 351 -16.77 -44.75 54.81
CA ALA A 351 -16.48 -45.85 53.88
C ALA A 351 -17.55 -46.02 52.76
N LYS A 352 -17.21 -46.73 51.67
CA LYS A 352 -18.06 -47.62 50.80
C LYS A 352 -19.32 -47.00 50.11
N ARG A 353 -19.81 -47.46 48.94
CA ARG A 353 -19.38 -48.42 47.88
C ARG A 353 -20.24 -48.16 46.63
N ASN A 354 -19.74 -48.62 45.46
CA ASN A 354 -20.42 -49.20 44.28
C ASN A 354 -21.89 -48.81 43.97
N GLY A 355 -22.32 -48.56 42.73
CA GLY A 355 -21.69 -48.81 41.43
C GLY A 355 -22.70 -49.41 40.43
N GLY A 356 -22.53 -49.15 39.14
CA GLY A 356 -23.47 -49.55 38.06
C GLY A 356 -24.72 -48.65 37.98
N GLY A 357 -25.36 -48.47 36.83
CA GLY A 357 -25.02 -48.92 35.48
C GLY A 357 -26.18 -48.70 34.51
N ARG A 358 -25.88 -48.44 33.22
CA ARG A 358 -26.73 -48.61 32.02
C ARG A 358 -28.23 -48.26 32.12
N SER A 359 -28.67 -47.27 31.34
CA SER A 359 -29.67 -47.50 30.26
C SER A 359 -29.99 -46.24 29.44
N ARG A 360 -30.01 -46.40 28.10
CA ARG A 360 -30.80 -45.57 27.17
C ARG A 360 -32.23 -46.13 27.12
N PRO A 361 -33.24 -45.30 26.84
CA PRO A 361 -33.87 -45.30 25.49
C PRO A 361 -34.10 -43.85 25.01
N LYS A 362 -34.04 -43.46 23.72
CA LYS A 362 -34.60 -44.00 22.47
C LYS A 362 -36.15 -44.06 22.43
N SER A 363 -36.80 -42.91 22.20
CA SER A 363 -38.08 -42.87 21.48
C SER A 363 -38.39 -41.53 20.81
N ARG A 364 -38.70 -41.61 19.50
CA ARG A 364 -39.65 -40.81 18.71
C ARG A 364 -39.94 -39.35 19.11
N ARG A 365 -39.57 -38.43 18.21
CA ARG A 365 -40.59 -37.80 17.35
C ARG A 365 -40.06 -37.66 15.92
#